data_AF-A0A8C6XHW1-F1
#
_entry.id   AF-A0A8C6XHW1-F1
#
_cell.length_a   1.000
_cell.length_b   1.000
_cell.length_c   1.000
_cell.angle_alpha   90.00
_cell.angle_beta   90.00
_cell.angle_gamma   90.00
#
_symmetry.space_group_name_H-M   'P 1'
#
loop_
_entity.id
_entity.type
_entity.pdbx_description
1 polymer ?
#
loop_
_entity_poly.entity_id
_entity_poly.type
_entity_poly.pdbx_seq_one_letter_code
_entity_poly.pdbx_strand_id
1 'polypeptide(L)'
;IEEAEKAFVALSAEDREDYWKVKSAVLHQEAAFREKQRQEFRRFCFQEAEGPRQVLSRLQELCCQWLRVERSSKEQILELLLLEQFLNILPWEMQNWVKERTPDTCLEAVSLAEDFLQRQPAEAGWEEEVSFGVPGKLSGAVA
;
A
#
# COMPACT_ATOMS: atom_id res chain seq x y z
N ILE A 1 -18.18 -5.42 -8.97
CA ILE A 1 -18.67 -6.12 -10.17
C ILE A 1 -17.67 -5.91 -11.29
N GLU A 2 -17.39 -4.67 -11.67
CA GLU A 2 -16.44 -4.37 -12.77
C GLU A 2 -15.03 -5.01 -12.62
N GLU A 3 -14.40 -4.91 -11.44
CA GLU A 3 -13.06 -5.51 -11.25
C GLU A 3 -13.07 -7.04 -11.15
N ALA A 4 -14.14 -7.62 -10.58
CA ALA A 4 -14.31 -9.07 -10.52
C ALA A 4 -14.55 -9.68 -11.91
N GLU A 5 -15.27 -8.98 -12.78
CA GLU A 5 -15.46 -9.37 -14.19
C GLU A 5 -14.16 -9.26 -14.98
N LYS A 6 -13.38 -8.18 -14.79
CA LYS A 6 -12.04 -8.05 -15.39
C LYS A 6 -11.11 -9.20 -14.99
N ALA A 7 -11.08 -9.54 -13.70
CA ALA A 7 -10.29 -10.66 -13.20
C ALA A 7 -10.71 -12.01 -13.81
N PHE A 8 -12.02 -12.26 -13.89
CA PHE A 8 -12.55 -13.49 -14.48
C PHE A 8 -12.24 -13.61 -15.99
N VAL A 9 -12.36 -12.51 -16.74
CA VAL A 9 -12.05 -12.48 -18.17
C VAL A 9 -10.56 -12.67 -18.42
N ALA A 10 -9.69 -12.18 -17.54
CA ALA A 10 -8.24 -12.36 -17.65
C ALA A 10 -7.77 -13.82 -17.46
N LEU A 11 -8.59 -14.69 -16.88
CA LEU A 11 -8.26 -16.11 -16.70
C LEU A 11 -8.43 -16.92 -17.98
N SER A 12 -7.63 -17.99 -18.10
CA SER A 12 -7.78 -19.00 -19.15
C SER A 12 -9.08 -19.79 -19.00
N ALA A 13 -9.56 -20.44 -20.06
CA ALA A 13 -10.79 -21.23 -20.01
C ALA A 13 -10.72 -22.37 -18.99
N GLU A 14 -9.56 -23.01 -18.85
CA GLU A 14 -9.31 -24.10 -17.90
C GLU A 14 -9.28 -23.58 -16.44
N ASP A 15 -8.68 -22.42 -16.20
CA ASP A 15 -8.60 -21.83 -14.84
C ASP A 15 -9.94 -21.30 -14.34
N ARG A 16 -10.88 -20.98 -15.24
CA ARG A 16 -12.22 -20.50 -14.88
C ARG A 16 -13.10 -21.57 -14.25
N GLU A 17 -12.81 -22.84 -14.48
CA GLU A 17 -13.53 -23.96 -13.86
C GLU A 17 -13.07 -24.21 -12.42
N ASP A 18 -11.89 -23.71 -12.06
CA ASP A 18 -11.35 -23.80 -10.72
C ASP A 18 -11.77 -22.58 -9.89
N TYR A 19 -12.69 -22.81 -8.96
CA TYR A 19 -13.18 -21.79 -8.04
C TYR A 19 -12.07 -21.08 -7.27
N TRP A 20 -11.03 -21.80 -6.82
CA TRP A 20 -9.99 -21.17 -6.00
C TRP A 20 -9.15 -20.22 -6.85
N LYS A 21 -8.85 -20.60 -8.10
CA LYS A 21 -8.11 -19.74 -9.05
C LYS A 21 -8.91 -18.49 -9.39
N VAL A 22 -10.20 -18.63 -9.65
CA VAL A 22 -11.10 -17.49 -9.86
C VAL A 22 -11.11 -16.58 -8.65
N LYS A 23 -11.29 -17.13 -7.45
CA LYS A 23 -11.31 -16.35 -6.20
C LYS A 23 -10.00 -15.60 -5.99
N SER A 24 -8.86 -16.27 -6.17
CA SER A 24 -7.53 -15.67 -6.02
C SER A 24 -7.31 -14.53 -7.01
N ALA A 25 -7.66 -14.73 -8.28
CA ALA A 25 -7.53 -13.68 -9.30
C ALA A 25 -8.41 -12.46 -9.00
N VAL A 26 -9.64 -12.67 -8.53
CA VAL A 26 -10.55 -11.57 -8.14
C VAL A 26 -9.96 -10.77 -6.97
N LEU A 27 -9.49 -11.45 -5.92
CA LEU A 27 -8.91 -10.78 -4.75
C LEU A 27 -7.66 -9.97 -5.13
N HIS A 28 -6.77 -10.57 -5.92
CA HIS A 28 -5.55 -9.93 -6.38
C HIS A 28 -5.83 -8.69 -7.25
N GLN A 29 -6.80 -8.78 -8.16
CA GLN A 29 -7.23 -7.64 -8.97
C GLN A 29 -7.84 -6.52 -8.11
N GLU A 30 -8.64 -6.87 -7.10
CA GLU A 30 -9.21 -5.90 -6.16
C GLU A 30 -8.12 -5.20 -5.34
N ALA A 31 -7.07 -5.90 -4.93
CA ALA A 31 -5.94 -5.31 -4.22
C ALA A 31 -5.09 -4.42 -5.12
N ALA A 32 -4.81 -4.83 -6.35
CA ALA A 32 -4.12 -3.99 -7.33
C ALA A 32 -4.90 -2.70 -7.63
N PHE A 33 -6.22 -2.80 -7.80
CA PHE A 33 -7.09 -1.63 -7.97
C PHE A 33 -7.04 -0.71 -6.74
N ARG A 34 -7.11 -1.29 -5.53
CA ARG A 34 -7.04 -0.53 -4.28
C ARG A 34 -5.71 0.19 -4.11
N GLU A 35 -4.60 -0.47 -4.45
CA GLU A 35 -3.26 0.12 -4.42
C GLU A 35 -3.15 1.29 -5.42
N LYS A 36 -3.73 1.17 -6.61
CA LYS A 36 -3.80 2.29 -7.57
C LYS A 36 -4.51 3.50 -6.97
N GLN A 37 -5.68 3.30 -6.35
CA GLN A 37 -6.44 4.38 -5.70
C GLN A 37 -5.65 5.05 -4.57
N ARG A 38 -4.94 4.25 -3.76
CA ARG A 38 -4.03 4.77 -2.73
C ARG A 38 -2.95 5.67 -3.35
N GLN A 39 -2.32 5.21 -4.43
CA GLN A 39 -1.27 5.99 -5.10
C GLN A 39 -1.81 7.29 -5.65
N GLU A 40 -3.01 7.30 -6.24
CA GLU A 40 -3.67 8.52 -6.70
C GLU A 40 -3.92 9.49 -5.54
N PHE A 41 -4.42 9.00 -4.39
CA PHE A 41 -4.59 9.82 -3.18
C PHE A 41 -3.27 10.40 -2.66
N ARG A 42 -2.21 9.58 -2.56
CA ARG A 42 -0.90 10.01 -2.01
C ARG A 42 -0.11 10.90 -2.96
N ARG A 43 -0.27 10.71 -4.28
CA ARG A 43 0.39 11.53 -5.33
C ARG A 43 -0.38 12.79 -5.67
N PHE A 44 -1.61 12.95 -5.17
CA PHE A 44 -2.37 14.16 -5.39
C PHE A 44 -1.63 15.36 -4.76
N CYS A 45 -1.31 16.34 -5.59
CA CYS A 45 -0.61 17.55 -5.16
C CYS A 45 -1.51 18.78 -5.30
N PHE A 46 -1.30 19.73 -4.41
CA PHE A 46 -2.00 21.01 -4.45
C PHE A 46 -1.69 21.75 -5.75
N GLN A 47 -2.73 22.11 -6.50
CA GLN A 47 -2.60 22.98 -7.67
C GLN A 47 -3.10 24.38 -7.29
N GLU A 48 -2.26 25.40 -7.45
CA GLU A 48 -2.59 26.79 -7.08
C GLU A 48 -3.86 27.30 -7.79
N ALA A 49 -4.17 26.76 -8.97
CA ALA A 49 -5.36 27.10 -9.74
C ALA A 49 -6.68 26.58 -9.13
N GLU A 50 -6.65 25.50 -8.33
CA GLU A 50 -7.88 24.84 -7.85
C GLU A 50 -8.39 25.43 -6.54
N GLY A 51 -7.56 26.09 -5.75
CA GLY A 51 -7.95 26.66 -4.46
C GLY A 51 -8.16 25.59 -3.37
N PRO A 52 -8.02 25.96 -2.07
CA PRO A 52 -7.93 24.99 -0.98
C PRO A 52 -9.20 24.18 -0.72
N ARG A 53 -10.38 24.74 -1.01
CA ARG A 53 -11.66 24.02 -0.82
C ARG A 53 -11.82 22.90 -1.82
N GLN A 54 -11.48 23.13 -3.08
CA GLN A 54 -11.56 22.16 -4.16
C GLN A 54 -10.53 21.05 -3.94
N VAL A 55 -9.31 21.41 -3.56
CA VAL A 55 -8.25 20.44 -3.21
C VAL A 55 -8.72 19.53 -2.07
N LEU A 56 -9.33 20.08 -1.01
CA LEU A 56 -9.87 19.27 0.08
C LEU A 56 -11.00 18.35 -0.39
N SER A 57 -11.95 18.86 -1.19
CA SER A 57 -13.03 18.05 -1.77
C SER A 57 -12.46 16.88 -2.59
N ARG A 58 -11.42 17.14 -3.39
CA ARG A 58 -10.78 16.11 -4.21
C ARG A 58 -10.05 15.07 -3.37
N LEU A 59 -9.34 15.49 -2.32
CA LEU A 59 -8.72 14.57 -1.37
C LEU A 59 -9.74 13.69 -0.66
N GLN A 60 -10.91 14.23 -0.30
CA GLN A 60 -11.99 13.46 0.29
C GLN A 60 -12.52 12.39 -0.67
N GLU A 61 -12.76 12.75 -1.94
CA GLU A 61 -13.18 11.80 -2.97
C GLU A 61 -12.18 10.66 -3.15
N LEU A 62 -10.89 10.99 -3.28
CA LEU A 62 -9.83 9.99 -3.46
C LEU A 62 -9.68 9.10 -2.22
N CYS A 63 -9.81 9.66 -1.02
CA CYS A 63 -9.79 8.91 0.24
C CYS A 63 -10.98 7.93 0.32
N CYS A 64 -12.19 8.39 0.01
CA CYS A 64 -13.37 7.54 -0.05
C CYS A 64 -13.22 6.40 -1.08
N GLN A 65 -12.65 6.68 -2.24
CA GLN A 65 -12.41 5.68 -3.29
C GLN A 65 -11.37 4.63 -2.86
N TRP A 66 -10.25 5.08 -2.28
CA TRP A 66 -9.20 4.18 -1.79
C TRP A 66 -9.69 3.28 -0.64
N LEU A 67 -10.26 3.87 0.41
CA LEU A 67 -10.67 3.16 1.62
C LEU A 67 -12.05 2.52 1.49
N ARG A 68 -12.81 2.83 0.43
CA ARG A 68 -14.20 2.41 0.19
C ARG A 68 -15.06 2.63 1.44
N VAL A 69 -14.93 3.83 2.02
CA VAL A 69 -15.41 4.17 3.38
C VAL A 69 -16.89 3.82 3.58
N GLU A 70 -17.72 3.87 2.52
CA GLU A 70 -19.14 3.53 2.56
C GLU A 70 -19.42 2.03 2.76
N ARG A 71 -18.44 1.17 2.50
CA ARG A 71 -18.56 -0.30 2.54
C ARG A 71 -17.54 -0.98 3.47
N SER A 72 -16.60 -0.22 4.01
CA SER A 72 -15.53 -0.72 4.88
C SER A 72 -15.86 -0.48 6.35
N SER A 73 -15.63 -1.48 7.19
CA SER A 73 -15.66 -1.31 8.64
C SER A 73 -14.44 -0.51 9.12
N LYS A 74 -14.52 0.02 10.34
CA LYS A 74 -13.39 0.73 10.97
C LYS A 74 -12.15 -0.17 11.03
N GLU A 75 -12.32 -1.43 11.38
CA GLU A 75 -11.26 -2.42 11.52
C GLU A 75 -10.59 -2.69 10.17
N GLN A 76 -11.37 -2.80 9.09
CA GLN A 76 -10.85 -2.95 7.73
C GLN A 76 -10.05 -1.73 7.29
N ILE A 77 -10.51 -0.52 7.62
CA ILE A 77 -9.76 0.72 7.34
C ILE A 77 -8.44 0.72 8.12
N LEU A 78 -8.46 0.37 9.40
CA LEU A 78 -7.24 0.31 10.22
C LEU A 78 -6.26 -0.74 9.70
N GLU A 79 -6.75 -1.92 9.31
CA GLU A 79 -5.92 -2.96 8.70
C GLU A 79 -5.24 -2.45 7.42
N LEU A 80 -5.95 -1.70 6.58
CA LEU A 80 -5.36 -1.12 5.38
C LEU A 80 -4.27 -0.10 5.67
N LEU A 81 -4.49 0.76 6.68
CA LEU A 81 -3.48 1.73 7.10
C LEU A 81 -2.26 1.04 7.72
N LEU A 82 -2.49 -0.03 8.49
CA LEU A 82 -1.41 -0.85 9.05
C LEU A 82 -0.61 -1.55 7.96
N LEU A 83 -1.28 -2.11 6.95
CA LEU A 83 -0.62 -2.74 5.81
C LEU A 83 0.23 -1.72 5.04
N GLU A 84 -0.32 -0.55 4.73
CA GLU A 84 0.43 0.53 4.10
C GLU A 84 1.67 0.89 4.92
N GLN A 85 1.51 1.11 6.22
CA GLN A 85 2.61 1.48 7.10
C GLN A 85 3.65 0.38 7.21
N PHE A 86 3.22 -0.88 7.36
CA PHE A 86 4.09 -2.05 7.42
C PHE A 86 4.95 -2.13 6.17
N LEU A 87 4.34 -2.06 4.98
CA LEU A 87 5.07 -2.10 3.72
C LEU A 87 6.06 -0.93 3.59
N ASN A 88 5.74 0.25 4.13
CA ASN A 88 6.60 1.43 4.03
C ASN A 88 7.83 1.40 4.97
N ILE A 89 7.77 0.67 6.08
CA ILE A 89 8.90 0.55 7.02
C ILE A 89 9.85 -0.61 6.69
N LEU A 90 9.47 -1.50 5.77
CA LEU A 90 10.35 -2.58 5.35
C LEU A 90 11.60 -2.02 4.63
N PRO A 91 12.78 -2.65 4.81
CA PRO A 91 13.97 -2.32 4.02
C PRO A 91 13.70 -2.44 2.52
N TRP A 92 14.42 -1.66 1.71
CA TRP A 92 14.15 -1.50 0.28
C TRP A 92 14.00 -2.82 -0.50
N GLU A 93 14.92 -3.76 -0.30
CA GLU A 93 14.94 -5.05 -0.98
C GLU A 93 13.72 -5.90 -0.62
N MET A 94 13.41 -5.97 0.67
CA MET A 94 12.25 -6.70 1.19
C MET A 94 10.94 -6.02 0.74
N GLN A 95 10.88 -4.70 0.84
CA GLN A 95 9.74 -3.90 0.44
C GLN A 95 9.36 -4.18 -1.02
N ASN A 96 10.34 -4.15 -1.93
CA ASN A 96 10.10 -4.42 -3.35
C ASN A 96 9.61 -5.86 -3.56
N TRP A 97 10.26 -6.83 -2.92
CA TRP A 97 9.90 -8.24 -3.07
C TRP A 97 8.47 -8.55 -2.57
N VAL A 98 8.08 -7.93 -1.46
CA VAL A 98 6.73 -8.07 -0.89
C VAL A 98 5.71 -7.32 -1.76
N LYS A 99 5.99 -6.08 -2.18
CA LYS A 99 5.07 -5.28 -3.00
C LYS A 99 4.81 -5.88 -4.39
N GLU A 100 5.80 -6.54 -5.00
CA GLU A 100 5.64 -7.26 -6.27
C GLU A 100 4.59 -8.38 -6.21
N ARG A 101 4.33 -8.91 -5.02
CA ARG A 101 3.32 -9.95 -4.77
C ARG A 101 1.98 -9.40 -4.28
N THR A 102 1.88 -8.07 -4.14
CA THR A 102 0.67 -7.31 -3.77
C THR A 102 -0.16 -7.97 -2.66
N PRO A 103 0.36 -8.04 -1.43
CA PRO A 103 -0.38 -8.65 -0.33
C PRO A 103 -1.70 -7.92 -0.07
N ASP A 104 -2.74 -8.69 0.20
CA ASP A 104 -4.09 -8.20 0.47
C ASP A 104 -4.30 -7.85 1.95
N THR A 105 -3.50 -8.48 2.83
CA THR A 105 -3.61 -8.40 4.29
C THR A 105 -2.26 -8.21 4.96
N CYS A 106 -2.26 -7.70 6.18
CA CYS A 106 -1.05 -7.62 7.00
C CYS A 106 -0.42 -9.00 7.21
N LEU A 107 -1.23 -10.04 7.42
CA LEU A 107 -0.75 -11.39 7.65
C LEU A 107 -0.02 -11.95 6.42
N GLU A 108 -0.56 -11.72 5.22
CA GLU A 108 0.09 -12.11 3.99
C GLU A 108 1.40 -11.35 3.79
N ALA A 109 1.41 -10.04 4.04
CA ALA A 109 2.64 -9.24 3.95
C ALA A 109 3.73 -9.71 4.92
N VAL A 110 3.35 -10.11 6.14
CA VAL A 110 4.28 -10.69 7.13
C VAL A 110 4.82 -12.04 6.66
N SER A 111 3.94 -12.95 6.21
CA SER A 111 4.34 -14.25 5.67
C SER A 111 5.35 -14.09 4.52
N LEU A 112 5.10 -13.13 3.63
CA LEU A 112 6.00 -12.77 2.55
C LEU A 112 7.35 -12.21 3.09
N ALA A 113 7.32 -11.29 4.05
CA ALA A 113 8.54 -10.76 4.65
C ALA A 113 9.39 -11.87 5.33
N GLU A 114 8.75 -12.80 6.03
CA GLU A 114 9.41 -13.96 6.66
C GLU A 114 10.02 -14.89 5.62
N ASP A 115 9.29 -15.18 4.54
CA ASP A 115 9.78 -15.95 3.39
C ASP A 115 11.03 -15.31 2.76
N PHE A 116 11.06 -13.99 2.66
CA PHE A 116 12.21 -13.25 2.13
C PHE A 116 13.44 -13.43 3.03
N LEU A 117 13.26 -13.35 4.35
CA LEU A 117 14.35 -13.55 5.32
C LEU A 117 14.91 -14.98 5.27
N GLN A 118 14.07 -16.00 5.10
CA GLN A 118 14.51 -17.38 4.99
C GLN A 118 15.34 -17.64 3.72
N ARG A 119 15.13 -16.84 2.67
CA ARG A 119 15.83 -16.97 1.38
C ARG A 119 17.13 -16.19 1.32
N GLN A 120 17.37 -15.25 2.22
CA GLN A 120 18.66 -14.58 2.31
C GLN A 120 19.67 -15.48 3.04
N PRO A 121 20.89 -15.70 2.49
CA PRO A 121 21.97 -16.29 3.26
C PRO A 121 22.21 -15.40 4.50
N ALA A 122 22.55 -16.01 5.64
CA ALA A 122 22.69 -15.36 6.95
C ALA A 122 23.85 -14.33 7.07
N GLU A 123 24.22 -13.66 5.97
CA GLU A 123 25.40 -12.81 5.83
C GLU A 123 25.00 -11.48 5.17
N ALA A 124 24.30 -10.63 5.92
CA ALA A 124 24.32 -9.18 5.81
C ALA A 124 23.55 -8.60 6.99
N GLY A 125 24.27 -8.15 8.02
CA GLY A 125 23.67 -7.41 9.12
C GLY A 125 22.97 -6.15 8.59
N TRP A 126 21.70 -5.98 8.94
CA TRP A 126 20.99 -4.73 8.74
C TRP A 126 21.62 -3.68 9.66
N GLU A 127 22.56 -2.88 9.15
CA GLU A 127 22.99 -1.68 9.85
C GLU A 127 21.85 -0.66 9.82
N GLU A 128 21.29 -0.40 11.00
CA GLU A 128 20.31 0.66 11.24
C GLU A 128 20.93 2.04 10.93
N GLU A 129 20.68 2.59 9.75
CA GLU A 129 20.81 4.03 9.55
C GLU A 129 19.50 4.74 9.91
N VAL A 130 19.29 4.96 11.21
CA VAL A 130 18.33 5.97 11.69
C VAL A 130 19.08 7.29 11.88
N SER A 131 19.30 8.03 10.78
CA SER A 131 19.70 9.43 10.85
C SER A 131 18.47 10.32 11.03
N PHE A 132 17.99 10.45 12.27
CA PHE A 132 17.07 11.54 12.63
C PHE A 132 17.88 12.82 12.87
N GLY A 133 18.08 13.59 11.80
CA GLY A 133 18.67 14.92 11.88
C GLY A 133 17.77 15.86 12.67
N VAL A 134 18.19 16.26 13.87
CA VAL A 134 17.56 17.35 14.63
C VAL A 134 18.13 18.69 14.11
N PRO A 135 17.31 19.64 13.61
CA PRO A 135 17.80 20.98 13.33
C PRO A 135 18.00 21.72 14.65
N GLY A 136 19.27 21.95 15.01
CA GLY A 136 19.67 22.75 16.15
C GLY A 136 19.18 24.19 16.04
N LYS A 137 18.52 24.67 17.11
CA LYS A 137 18.28 26.09 17.35
C LYS A 137 19.63 26.78 17.60
N LEU A 138 20.00 27.76 16.78
CA LEU A 138 20.99 28.77 17.14
C LEU A 138 20.26 30.02 17.63
N SER A 139 20.13 30.11 18.95
CA SER A 139 19.86 31.35 19.67
C SER A 139 21.16 31.79 20.31
N GLY A 140 21.56 33.04 20.11
CA GLY A 140 22.63 33.66 20.90
C GLY A 140 23.42 34.71 20.14
N ALA A 141 22.91 35.93 20.11
CA ALA A 141 23.70 37.14 19.95
C ALA A 141 24.56 37.38 21.21
N VAL A 142 25.45 38.38 21.09
CA VAL A 142 26.20 39.11 22.13
C VAL A 142 27.64 38.63 22.38
N ALA A 143 28.61 39.32 21.78
CA ALA A 143 29.45 40.32 22.43
C ALA A 143 30.27 41.08 21.38
#